data_AF-A0AA37I1G5-F1
#
_entry.id   AF-A0AA37I1G5-F1
#
_cell.length_a   1.000
_cell.length_b   1.000
_cell.length_c   1.000
_cell.angle_alpha   90.00
_cell.angle_beta   90.00
_cell.angle_gamma   90.00
#
_symmetry.space_group_name_H-M   'P 1'
#
loop_
_entity.id
_entity.type
_entity.pdbx_description
1 polymer ?
#
loop_
_entity_poly.entity_id
_entity_poly.type
_entity_poly.pdbx_seq_one_letter_code
_entity_poly.pdbx_strand_id
1 'polypeptide(L)' 'MTYRSKVLLIYTGGTIGMNRNPRTGALEPFDFEHLLYNVPELKQFDITIETYQFDPPIDSSDMSPAMWTDL' A
#
# COMPACT_ATOMS: atom_id res chain seq x y z
N MET A 1 -28.85 -5.71 -10.49
CA MET A 1 -27.78 -4.82 -9.99
C MET A 1 -26.79 -5.70 -9.25
N THR A 2 -25.59 -5.90 -9.80
CA THR A 2 -24.52 -6.60 -9.10
C THR A 2 -23.90 -5.61 -8.11
N TYR A 3 -24.02 -5.89 -6.82
CA TYR A 3 -23.46 -5.06 -5.77
C TYR A 3 -22.00 -5.47 -5.58
N ARG A 4 -21.08 -4.61 -6.05
CA ARG A 4 -19.64 -4.80 -5.85
C ARG A 4 -19.26 -4.30 -4.48
N SER A 5 -18.60 -5.13 -3.67
CA SER A 5 -18.10 -4.67 -2.38
C SER A 5 -17.02 -3.63 -2.61
N LYS A 6 -17.06 -2.53 -1.84
CA LYS A 6 -16.04 -1.47 -1.90
C LYS A 6 -15.06 -1.66 -0.75
N VAL A 7 -13.78 -1.60 -1.06
CA VAL A 7 -12.68 -1.72 -0.09
C VAL A 7 -11.79 -0.50 -0.23
N LEU A 8 -11.50 0.17 0.88
CA LEU A 8 -10.46 1.18 0.95
C LEU A 8 -9.18 0.53 1.47
N LEU A 9 -8.11 0.58 0.68
CA LEU A 9 -6.78 0.11 1.06
C LEU A 9 -5.93 1.31 1.49
N ILE A 10 -5.65 1.40 2.78
CA ILE A 10 -4.81 2.44 3.37
C ILE A 10 -3.38 1.89 3.50
N TYR A 11 -2.45 2.51 2.77
CA TYR A 11 -1.04 2.18 2.83
C TYR A 11 -0.29 3.20 3.67
N THR A 12 0.06 2.77 4.88
CA THR A 12 0.80 3.59 5.84
C THR A 12 2.30 3.50 5.64
N GLY A 13 2.80 2.43 5.01
CA GLY A 13 4.23 2.15 4.84
C GLY A 13 4.59 0.68 5.03
N GLY A 14 5.83 0.40 5.38
CA GLY A 14 6.37 -0.95 5.51
C GLY A 14 6.85 -1.60 4.22
N THR A 15 7.45 -2.78 4.36
CA THR A 15 8.25 -3.44 3.31
C THR A 15 7.46 -3.96 2.11
N ILE A 16 6.14 -4.11 2.22
CA ILE A 16 5.27 -4.57 1.13
C ILE A 16 5.25 -3.60 -0.08
N GLY A 17 5.51 -2.31 0.17
CA GLY A 17 5.67 -1.29 -0.87
C GLY A 17 7.14 -1.00 -1.21
N MET A 18 8.08 -1.83 -0.76
CA MET A 18 9.50 -1.66 -1.08
C MET A 18 9.90 -2.58 -2.24
N ASN A 19 10.62 -2.02 -3.21
CA ASN A 19 11.25 -2.80 -4.26
C ASN A 19 12.77 -2.72 -4.13
N ARG A 20 13.47 -3.78 -4.55
CA ARG A 20 14.93 -3.78 -4.55
C ARG A 20 15.44 -3.01 -5.76
N ASN A 21 16.12 -1.89 -5.53
CA ASN A 21 16.76 -1.17 -6.60
C ASN A 21 17.85 -2.06 -7.24
N PRO A 22 17.76 -2.41 -8.52
CA PRO A 22 18.69 -3.35 -9.16
C PRO A 22 20.11 -2.80 -9.29
N ARG A 23 20.30 -1.47 -9.17
CA ARG A 23 21.61 -0.81 -9.25
C ARG A 23 22.29 -0.71 -7.90
N THR A 24 21.56 -0.37 -6.84
CA THR A 24 22.12 -0.14 -5.50
C THR A 24 21.97 -1.33 -4.57
N GLY A 25 21.01 -2.22 -4.86
CA GLY A 25 20.64 -3.34 -4.02
C GLY A 25 19.86 -2.95 -2.76
N ALA A 26 19.59 -1.66 -2.56
CA ALA A 26 18.80 -1.14 -1.45
C ALA A 26 17.30 -1.36 -1.69
N LEU A 27 16.53 -1.38 -0.60
CA LEU A 27 15.07 -1.34 -0.66
C LEU A 27 14.64 0.12 -0.79
N GLU A 28 13.89 0.44 -1.84
CA GLU A 28 13.35 1.77 -2.08
C GLU A 28 11.82 1.70 -2.07
N PRO A 29 11.13 2.67 -1.45
CA PRO A 29 9.68 2.76 -1.54
C PRO A 29 9.28 2.96 -3.00
N PHE A 30 8.27 2.22 -3.42
CA PHE A 30 7.82 2.17 -4.79
C PHE A 30 6.34 2.65 -4.85
N ASP A 31 5.97 3.37 -5.92
CA ASP A 31 4.69 4.05 -6.10
C ASP A 31 3.47 3.10 -6.13
N PHE A 32 2.55 3.20 -5.17
CA PHE A 32 1.42 2.27 -4.95
C PHE A 32 0.66 1.77 -6.19
N GLU A 33 0.64 2.52 -7.30
CA GLU A 33 0.09 2.03 -8.56
C GLU A 33 0.65 0.65 -8.99
N HIS A 34 1.95 0.36 -8.82
CA HIS A 34 2.40 -1.03 -9.05
C HIS A 34 2.09 -2.02 -7.90
N LEU A 35 1.56 -1.64 -6.73
CA LEU A 35 1.23 -2.64 -5.70
C LEU A 35 0.03 -3.46 -6.16
N LEU A 36 -0.97 -2.79 -6.74
CA LEU A 36 -2.08 -3.47 -7.44
C LEU A 36 -1.62 -4.26 -8.68
N TYR A 37 -0.49 -3.88 -9.27
CA TYR A 37 0.14 -4.66 -10.34
C TYR A 37 0.86 -5.92 -9.80
N ASN A 38 1.53 -5.79 -8.66
CA ASN A 38 2.31 -6.85 -8.01
C ASN A 38 1.47 -7.83 -7.19
N VAL A 39 0.24 -7.46 -6.83
CA VAL A 39 -0.74 -8.33 -6.14
C VAL A 39 -1.96 -8.58 -7.04
N PRO A 40 -1.79 -9.29 -8.17
CA PRO A 40 -2.87 -9.56 -9.12
C PRO A 40 -4.03 -10.37 -8.51
N GLU A 41 -3.80 -11.05 -7.39
CA GLU A 41 -4.81 -11.81 -6.64
C GLU A 41 -5.98 -10.93 -6.21
N LEU A 42 -5.74 -9.64 -5.94
CA LEU A 42 -6.80 -8.69 -5.58
C LEU A 42 -7.82 -8.51 -6.72
N LYS A 43 -7.42 -8.72 -7.97
CA LYS A 43 -8.32 -8.66 -9.15
C LYS A 43 -9.22 -9.88 -9.29
N GLN A 44 -8.95 -10.97 -8.54
CA GLN A 44 -9.78 -12.19 -8.56
C GLN A 44 -11.08 -12.00 -7.76
N PHE A 45 -11.11 -11.02 -6.86
CA PHE A 45 -12.31 -10.67 -6.12
C PHE A 45 -13.16 -9.69 -6.92
N ASP A 46 -14.48 -9.89 -6.92
CA ASP A 46 -15.44 -8.95 -7.52
C ASP A 46 -15.66 -7.75 -6.57
N ILE A 47 -14.61 -6.94 -6.41
CA ILE A 47 -14.59 -5.77 -5.52
C ILE A 47 -14.08 -4.52 -6.24
N THR A 48 -14.49 -3.36 -5.75
CA THR A 48 -13.91 -2.06 -6.13
C THR A 48 -12.93 -1.65 -5.04
N ILE A 49 -11.66 -1.46 -5.40
CA ILE A 49 -10.62 -1.03 -4.47
C ILE A 49 -10.35 0.45 -4.73
N GLU A 50 -10.47 1.25 -3.67
CA GLU A 50 -9.95 2.63 -3.60
C GLU A 50 -8.69 2.61 -2.73
N THR A 51 -7.76 3.53 -2.97
CA THR A 51 -6.46 3.52 -2.29
C THR A 51 -6.14 4.88 -1.69
N TYR A 52 -5.53 4.87 -0.52
CA TYR A 52 -4.96 6.05 0.13
C TYR A 52 -3.55 5.70 0.60
N GLN A 53 -2.56 6.55 0.27
CA GLN A 53 -1.17 6.35 0.66
C GLN A 53 -0.70 7.53 1.51
N PHE A 54 0.05 7.20 2.55
CA PHE A 54 0.86 8.17 3.29
C PHE A 54 2.10 8.55 2.49
N ASP A 55 2.38 9.84 2.37
CA ASP A 55 3.57 10.37 1.74
C ASP A 55 4.29 11.35 2.70
N PRO A 56 5.45 10.98 3.26
CA PRO A 56 6.19 9.74 3.02
C PRO A 56 5.59 8.53 3.75
N PRO A 57 5.85 7.29 3.27
CA PRO A 57 5.49 6.08 4.00
C PRO A 57 6.22 5.99 5.34
N ILE A 58 5.54 5.45 6.35
CA ILE A 58 5.98 5.32 7.73
C ILE A 58 6.66 3.97 7.95
N ASP A 59 7.86 3.97 8.53
CA ASP A 59 8.45 2.76 9.09
C ASP A 59 7.68 2.35 10.36
N SER A 60 7.29 1.08 10.46
CA SER A 60 6.50 0.62 11.61
C SER A 60 7.25 0.73 12.94
N SER A 61 8.58 0.74 12.91
CA SER A 61 9.42 1.00 14.09
C SER A 61 9.42 2.47 14.54
N ASP A 62 9.09 3.39 13.65
CA ASP A 62 8.98 4.84 13.91
C ASP A 62 7.53 5.29 14.23
N MET A 63 6.57 4.35 14.23
CA MET A 63 5.15 4.65 14.48
C MET A 63 4.91 5.14 15.92
N SER A 64 3.97 6.08 16.09
CA SER A 64 3.59 6.62 17.41
C SER A 64 2.07 6.80 17.56
N PRO A 65 1.55 6.93 18.81
CA PRO A 65 0.12 7.15 19.04
C PRO A 65 -0.47 8.38 18.36
N ALA A 66 0.33 9.43 18.16
CA ALA A 66 -0.09 10.63 17.43
C ALA A 66 -0.32 10.34 15.93
N MET A 67 0.38 9.35 15.36
CA MET A 67 0.22 8.97 13.96
C MET A 67 -0.98 8.03 13.77
N TRP A 68 -1.41 7.32 14.83
CA TRP A 68 -2.63 6.52 14.78
C TRP A 68 -3.89 7.38 14.67
N THR A 69 -3.86 8.63 15.14
CA THR A 69 -5.01 9.53 15.00
C THR A 69 -5.18 10.06 13.58
N ASP A 70 -4.16 9.92 12.73
CA ASP A 70 -4.20 10.30 11.33
C ASP A 70 -4.72 9.16 10.42
N LEU A 71 -4.97 7.96 10.99
CA LEU A 71 -5.58 6.80 10.34
C LEU A 71 -7.11 6.81 10.47
#